data_AF-A0A2N1UQV6-F1
#
_entry.id   AF-A0A2N1UQV6-F1
#
_cell.length_a   1.000
_cell.length_b   1.000
_cell.length_c   1.000
_cell.angle_alpha   90.00
_cell.angle_beta   90.00
_cell.angle_gamma   90.00
#
_symmetry.space_group_name_H-M   'P 1'
#
loop_
_entity.id
_entity.type
_entity.pdbx_description
1 polymer ?
#
loop_
_entity_poly.entity_id
_entity_poly.type
_entity_poly.pdbx_seq_one_letter_code
_entity_poly.pdbx_strand_id
1 'polypeptide(L)'
;MDPELYDLLTPRNVVVPYVFERTSRGERGYDIFSRLLKSRIVLLGDEIDDANANIIIAQLLFLEAEDCDKDIQFYINSPGGSVSAGLAIIDTMQYVKPQITTICLGQAASMAATILAAGQKGKRYALPHSTVMIHQPLGGAAGQATLKFIIDNDV
;
A
#
# COMPACT_ATOMS: atom_id res chain seq x y z
N MET A 1 -12.64 3.14 20.23
CA MET A 1 -12.08 4.38 19.68
C MET A 1 -13.26 5.25 19.29
N ASP A 2 -13.22 6.53 19.61
CA ASP A 2 -14.32 7.47 19.38
C ASP A 2 -14.58 7.64 17.87
N PRO A 3 -15.83 7.44 17.38
CA PRO A 3 -16.19 7.66 15.98
C PRO A 3 -15.85 9.08 15.46
N GLU A 4 -15.88 10.11 16.30
CA GLU A 4 -15.57 11.49 15.89
C GLU A 4 -14.08 11.69 15.59
N LEU A 5 -13.20 10.88 16.20
CA LEU A 5 -11.76 10.95 15.97
C LEU A 5 -11.35 10.30 14.64
N TYR A 6 -12.23 9.46 14.06
CA TYR A 6 -12.00 8.79 12.77
C TYR A 6 -12.27 9.70 11.57
N ASP A 7 -13.25 10.60 11.68
CA ASP A 7 -13.57 11.60 10.64
C ASP A 7 -12.41 12.58 10.38
N LEU A 8 -11.60 12.87 11.40
CA LEU A 8 -10.39 13.70 11.28
C LEU A 8 -9.23 13.02 10.54
N LEU A 9 -9.30 11.69 10.33
CA LEU A 9 -8.23 10.89 9.72
C LEU A 9 -8.56 10.46 8.28
N THR A 10 -9.75 10.80 7.75
CA THR A 10 -10.11 10.53 6.35
C THR A 10 -10.04 11.81 5.52
N PRO A 11 -9.11 11.91 4.54
CA PRO A 11 -9.03 13.10 3.70
C PRO A 11 -10.18 13.08 2.68
N ARG A 12 -11.06 14.10 2.79
CA ARG A 12 -12.36 14.30 2.12
C ARG A 12 -13.48 13.49 2.78
N ASN A 13 -14.61 14.15 3.03
CA ASN A 13 -15.87 13.63 3.61
C ASN A 13 -16.39 12.34 2.94
N VAL A 14 -15.68 11.23 3.09
CA VAL A 14 -16.04 9.93 2.56
C VAL A 14 -16.58 9.13 3.73
N VAL A 15 -17.89 8.92 3.74
CA VAL A 15 -18.54 8.06 4.72
C VAL A 15 -18.08 6.63 4.46
N VAL A 16 -17.26 6.09 5.37
CA VAL A 16 -16.83 4.69 5.30
C VAL A 16 -17.96 3.80 5.81
N PRO A 17 -18.49 2.88 5.00
CA PRO A 17 -19.59 2.02 5.41
C PRO A 17 -19.12 1.00 6.45
N TYR A 18 -20.02 0.70 7.39
CA TYR A 18 -19.84 -0.34 8.39
C TYR A 18 -20.56 -1.63 7.99
N VAL A 19 -19.93 -2.75 8.32
CA VAL A 19 -20.45 -4.10 8.12
C VAL A 19 -20.51 -4.81 9.47
N PHE A 20 -21.61 -5.51 9.72
CA PHE A 20 -21.82 -6.29 10.93
C PHE A 20 -21.64 -7.78 10.64
N GLU A 21 -20.79 -8.44 11.42
CA GLU A 21 -20.54 -9.87 11.32
C GLU A 21 -21.14 -10.58 12.55
N ARG A 22 -22.03 -11.55 12.31
CA ARG A 22 -22.59 -12.39 13.35
C ARG A 22 -21.63 -13.54 13.66
N THR A 23 -21.13 -13.56 14.89
CA THR A 23 -20.29 -14.63 15.43
C THR A 23 -21.03 -15.41 16.51
N SER A 24 -20.52 -16.58 16.90
CA SER A 24 -21.06 -17.36 18.02
C SER A 24 -21.04 -16.62 19.37
N ARG A 25 -20.24 -15.55 19.48
CA ARG A 25 -20.12 -14.70 20.68
C ARG A 25 -20.89 -13.37 20.57
N GLY A 26 -21.69 -13.19 19.51
CA GLY A 26 -22.46 -11.97 19.27
C GLY A 26 -22.11 -11.28 17.93
N GLU A 27 -22.66 -10.08 17.75
CA GLU A 27 -22.45 -9.26 16.56
C GLU A 27 -21.28 -8.30 16.76
N ARG A 28 -20.36 -8.23 15.79
CA ARG A 28 -19.23 -7.29 15.81
C ARG A 28 -19.25 -6.43 14.56
N GLY A 29 -19.23 -5.11 14.76
CA GLY A 29 -19.14 -4.13 13.69
C GLY A 29 -17.68 -3.87 13.28
N TYR A 30 -17.46 -3.70 11.98
CA TYR A 30 -16.19 -3.30 11.38
C TYR A 30 -16.48 -2.26 10.30
N ASP A 31 -15.59 -1.28 10.12
CA ASP A 31 -15.58 -0.56 8.85
C ASP A 31 -15.16 -1.51 7.72
N ILE A 32 -15.49 -1.17 6.48
CA ILE A 32 -15.23 -2.05 5.34
C ILE A 32 -13.74 -2.37 5.15
N PHE A 33 -12.82 -1.44 5.45
CA PHE A 33 -11.39 -1.66 5.31
C PHE A 33 -10.86 -2.59 6.40
N SER A 34 -11.27 -2.40 7.65
CA SER A 34 -10.98 -3.34 8.75
C SER A 34 -11.52 -4.74 8.45
N ARG A 35 -12.71 -4.83 7.83
CA ARG A 35 -13.28 -6.12 7.43
C ARG A 35 -12.46 -6.80 6.33
N LEU A 36 -11.91 -6.04 5.39
CA LEU A 36 -11.01 -6.53 4.35
C LEU A 36 -9.66 -6.97 4.93
N LEU A 37 -9.08 -6.18 5.83
CA LEU A 37 -7.82 -6.52 6.50
C LEU A 37 -7.92 -7.84 7.28
N LYS A 38 -9.06 -8.09 7.96
CA LYS A 38 -9.34 -9.39 8.59
C LYS A 38 -9.33 -10.56 7.59
N SER A 39 -9.64 -10.30 6.33
CA SER A 39 -9.53 -11.23 5.20
C SER A 39 -8.17 -11.17 4.49
N ARG A 40 -7.16 -10.56 5.13
CA ARG A 40 -5.77 -10.40 4.65
C ARG A 40 -5.65 -9.61 3.35
N ILE A 41 -6.53 -8.62 3.17
CA ILE A 41 -6.54 -7.72 2.03
C ILE A 41 -6.02 -6.35 2.48
N VAL A 42 -4.94 -5.90 1.83
CA VAL A 42 -4.32 -4.58 2.00
C VAL A 42 -4.54 -3.76 0.73
N LEU A 43 -4.80 -2.47 0.87
CA LEU A 43 -5.08 -1.57 -0.25
C LEU A 43 -4.05 -0.43 -0.32
N LEU A 44 -3.52 -0.19 -1.51
CA LEU A 44 -2.83 1.05 -1.89
C LEU A 44 -3.69 1.74 -2.95
N GLY A 45 -4.48 2.74 -2.55
CA GLY A 45 -5.48 3.38 -3.40
C GLY A 45 -5.25 4.86 -3.70
N ASP A 46 -4.12 5.42 -3.26
CA ASP A 46 -3.80 6.85 -3.38
C ASP A 46 -2.32 7.03 -3.76
N GLU A 47 -1.85 8.27 -3.81
CA GLU A 47 -0.44 8.61 -3.91
C GLU A 47 0.38 7.93 -2.79
N ILE A 48 1.62 7.55 -3.13
CA ILE A 48 2.56 6.98 -2.18
C ILE A 48 3.30 8.11 -1.48
N ASP A 49 2.96 8.35 -0.21
CA ASP A 49 3.69 9.21 0.71
C ASP A 49 4.08 8.46 1.99
N ASP A 50 4.80 9.11 2.90
CA ASP A 50 5.26 8.48 4.14
C ASP A 50 4.08 8.05 5.04
N ALA A 51 2.96 8.78 5.02
CA ALA A 51 1.82 8.46 5.87
C ALA A 51 1.11 7.18 5.40
N ASN A 52 0.78 7.10 4.12
CA ASN A 52 0.13 5.95 3.52
C ASN A 52 1.07 4.72 3.51
N ALA A 53 2.36 4.92 3.24
CA ALA A 53 3.34 3.85 3.33
C ALA A 53 3.44 3.26 4.73
N ASN A 54 3.50 4.10 5.78
CA ASN A 54 3.53 3.62 7.17
C ASN A 54 2.28 2.82 7.54
N ILE A 55 1.10 3.21 7.03
CA ILE A 55 -0.14 2.45 7.23
C ILE A 55 -0.06 1.07 6.56
N ILE A 56 0.44 0.99 5.33
CA ILE A 56 0.63 -0.28 4.60
C ILE A 56 1.63 -1.18 5.34
N ILE A 57 2.78 -0.62 5.75
CA ILE A 57 3.82 -1.35 6.50
C ILE A 57 3.25 -1.92 7.80
N ALA A 58 2.50 -1.11 8.55
CA ALA A 58 1.84 -1.56 9.77
C ALA A 58 0.85 -2.70 9.52
N GLN A 59 0.07 -2.64 8.43
CA GLN A 59 -0.85 -3.72 8.05
C GLN A 59 -0.11 -5.01 7.68
N LEU A 60 1.00 -4.94 6.94
CA LEU A 60 1.79 -6.12 6.57
C LEU A 60 2.39 -6.80 7.80
N LEU A 61 3.00 -6.03 8.71
CA LEU A 61 3.56 -6.54 9.97
C LEU A 61 2.49 -7.13 10.88
N PHE A 62 1.31 -6.49 10.94
CA PHE A 62 0.16 -7.03 11.68
C PHE A 62 -0.28 -8.40 11.12
N LEU A 63 -0.41 -8.52 9.80
CA LEU A 63 -0.83 -9.76 9.15
C LEU A 63 0.22 -10.87 9.27
N GLU A 64 1.51 -10.52 9.28
CA GLU A 64 2.58 -11.45 9.60
C GLU A 64 2.45 -11.98 11.03
N ALA A 65 2.25 -11.11 12.02
CA ALA A 65 2.12 -11.49 13.42
C ALA A 65 0.86 -12.36 13.68
N GLU A 66 -0.24 -12.08 12.99
CA GLU A 66 -1.49 -12.86 13.10
C GLU A 66 -1.35 -14.28 12.54
N ASP A 67 -0.75 -14.42 11.35
CA ASP A 67 -0.51 -15.72 10.72
C ASP A 67 0.56 -15.59 9.63
N CYS A 68 1.77 -16.03 9.92
CA CYS A 68 2.93 -15.91 9.03
C CYS A 68 2.92 -16.91 7.86
N ASP A 69 2.03 -17.92 7.86
CA ASP A 69 1.97 -18.96 6.83
C ASP A 69 0.89 -18.67 5.77
N LYS A 70 0.00 -17.71 6.01
CA LYS A 70 -1.07 -17.34 5.08
C LYS A 70 -0.67 -16.18 4.18
N ASP A 71 -0.97 -16.32 2.89
CA ASP A 71 -0.78 -15.26 1.90
C ASP A 71 -1.49 -13.95 2.27
N ILE A 72 -0.96 -12.84 1.76
CA ILE A 72 -1.56 -11.51 1.82
C ILE A 72 -1.94 -11.07 0.40
N GLN A 73 -3.12 -10.49 0.23
CA GLN A 73 -3.55 -9.90 -1.04
C GLN A 73 -3.37 -8.39 -0.99
N PHE A 74 -2.49 -7.87 -1.84
CA PHE A 74 -2.17 -6.46 -1.91
C PHE A 74 -2.70 -5.86 -3.22
N TYR A 75 -3.77 -5.08 -3.10
CA TYR A 75 -4.47 -4.46 -4.20
C TYR A 75 -3.96 -3.04 -4.42
N ILE A 76 -3.53 -2.74 -5.65
CA ILE A 76 -2.79 -1.51 -6.01
C ILE A 76 -3.56 -0.74 -7.08
N ASN A 77 -3.95 0.48 -6.74
CA ASN A 77 -4.47 1.52 -7.62
C ASN A 77 -3.80 2.85 -7.26
N SER A 78 -2.64 3.14 -7.85
CA SER A 78 -1.86 4.31 -7.45
C SER A 78 -1.08 4.92 -8.62
N PRO A 79 -1.02 6.27 -8.69
CA PRO A 79 -0.19 6.98 -9.66
C PRO A 79 1.31 6.87 -9.37
N GLY A 80 1.70 6.28 -8.23
CA GLY A 80 3.07 6.32 -7.71
C GLY A 80 3.22 7.37 -6.62
N GLY A 81 4.45 7.89 -6.44
CA GLY A 81 4.75 8.89 -5.42
C GLY A 81 6.21 8.81 -4.96
N SER A 82 6.44 9.03 -3.67
CA SER A 82 7.75 9.01 -3.03
C SER A 82 8.49 7.68 -3.25
N VAL A 83 9.72 7.78 -3.77
CA VAL A 83 10.59 6.62 -4.00
C VAL A 83 10.98 5.96 -2.67
N SER A 84 11.38 6.74 -1.66
CA SER A 84 11.79 6.20 -0.36
C SER A 84 10.63 5.51 0.35
N ALA A 85 9.44 6.10 0.34
CA ALA A 85 8.24 5.51 0.92
C ALA A 85 7.86 4.21 0.19
N GLY A 86 7.93 4.19 -1.15
CA GLY A 86 7.69 3.00 -1.95
C GLY A 86 8.71 1.88 -1.69
N LEU A 87 9.99 2.22 -1.51
CA LEU A 87 11.04 1.26 -1.16
C LEU A 87 10.81 0.67 0.23
N ALA A 88 10.38 1.46 1.21
CA ALA A 88 10.05 0.94 2.55
C ALA A 88 8.91 -0.10 2.51
N ILE A 89 7.91 0.11 1.64
CA ILE A 89 6.86 -0.88 1.39
C ILE A 89 7.48 -2.16 0.80
N ILE A 90 8.33 -2.04 -0.23
CA ILE A 90 8.98 -3.19 -0.88
C ILE A 90 9.87 -3.96 0.10
N ASP A 91 10.69 -3.28 0.89
CA ASP A 91 11.55 -3.93 1.88
C ASP A 91 10.71 -4.69 2.90
N THR A 92 9.59 -4.12 3.34
CA THR A 92 8.64 -4.80 4.23
C THR A 92 8.02 -6.01 3.54
N MET A 93 7.62 -5.89 2.27
CA MET A 93 7.07 -7.00 1.50
C MET A 93 8.03 -8.19 1.41
N GLN A 94 9.34 -7.93 1.33
CA GLN A 94 10.38 -8.95 1.24
C GLN A 94 10.84 -9.45 2.61
N TYR A 95 10.65 -8.65 3.65
CA TYR A 95 10.98 -8.98 5.03
C TYR A 95 9.98 -9.97 5.63
N VAL A 96 8.68 -9.73 5.43
CA VAL A 96 7.64 -10.55 6.05
C VAL A 96 7.60 -11.96 5.45
N LYS A 97 7.33 -12.97 6.29
CA LYS A 97 7.25 -14.38 5.82
C LYS A 97 6.08 -14.67 4.86
N PRO A 98 4.86 -14.12 5.05
CA PRO A 98 3.74 -14.33 4.13
C PRO A 98 4.09 -14.01 2.67
N GLN A 99 3.63 -14.85 1.75
CA GLN A 99 3.72 -14.51 0.32
C GLN A 99 2.71 -13.41 -0.01
N ILE A 100 3.18 -12.35 -0.65
CA ILE A 100 2.34 -11.22 -1.03
C ILE A 100 1.93 -11.34 -2.48
N THR A 101 0.64 -11.55 -2.69
CA THR A 101 0.00 -11.48 -4.01
C THR A 101 -0.26 -10.03 -4.33
N THR A 102 0.23 -9.53 -5.47
CA THR A 102 -0.06 -8.16 -5.91
C THR A 102 -1.08 -8.16 -7.03
N ILE A 103 -2.08 -7.26 -6.96
CA ILE A 103 -3.13 -7.12 -7.96
C ILE A 103 -3.28 -5.65 -8.36
N CYS A 104 -3.01 -5.33 -9.62
CA CYS A 104 -3.29 -4.01 -10.16
C CYS A 104 -4.76 -3.86 -10.54
N LEU A 105 -5.43 -2.87 -9.96
CA LEU A 105 -6.77 -2.42 -10.31
C LEU A 105 -6.73 -0.95 -10.77
N GLY A 106 -7.16 -0.67 -11.99
CA GLY A 106 -7.10 0.69 -12.53
C GLY A 106 -5.69 1.06 -12.99
N GLN A 107 -4.82 1.52 -12.08
CA GLN A 107 -3.44 1.87 -12.46
C GLN A 107 -2.39 1.47 -11.43
N ALA A 108 -1.21 1.11 -11.92
CA ALA A 108 0.02 1.04 -11.16
C ALA A 108 1.10 1.78 -11.95
N ALA A 109 1.32 3.04 -11.60
CA ALA A 109 2.26 3.93 -12.28
C ALA A 109 3.49 4.22 -11.41
N SER A 110 4.65 4.41 -12.04
CA SER A 110 5.89 4.80 -11.35
C SER A 110 6.24 3.84 -10.21
N MET A 111 6.46 4.33 -9.00
CA MET A 111 6.73 3.49 -7.82
C MET A 111 5.65 2.44 -7.53
N ALA A 112 4.38 2.69 -7.88
CA ALA A 112 3.34 1.68 -7.74
C ALA A 112 3.53 0.50 -8.72
N ALA A 113 4.09 0.74 -9.92
CA ALA A 113 4.47 -0.32 -10.85
C ALA A 113 5.62 -1.17 -10.29
N THR A 114 6.59 -0.54 -9.62
CA THR A 114 7.69 -1.22 -8.94
C THR A 114 7.18 -2.11 -7.79
N ILE A 115 6.28 -1.58 -6.94
CA ILE A 115 5.63 -2.34 -5.86
C ILE A 115 4.83 -3.52 -6.44
N LEU A 116 4.05 -3.29 -7.50
CA LEU A 116 3.30 -4.35 -8.19
C LEU A 116 4.25 -5.48 -8.65
N ALA A 117 5.39 -5.12 -9.24
CA ALA A 117 6.38 -6.07 -9.70
C ALA A 117 7.11 -6.82 -8.57
N ALA A 118 7.20 -6.21 -7.37
CA ALA A 118 7.84 -6.77 -6.18
C ALA A 118 7.02 -7.88 -5.48
N GLY A 119 5.76 -8.08 -5.86
CA GLY A 119 4.95 -9.21 -5.36
C GLY A 119 5.58 -10.57 -5.63
N GLN A 120 5.11 -11.60 -4.93
CA GLN A 120 5.61 -12.96 -5.05
C GLN A 120 5.57 -13.45 -6.50
N LYS A 121 6.69 -14.01 -6.99
CA LYS A 121 6.79 -14.54 -8.37
C LYS A 121 5.68 -15.57 -8.62
N GLY A 122 4.93 -15.37 -9.71
CA GLY A 122 3.77 -16.20 -10.07
C GLY A 122 2.44 -15.78 -9.41
N LYS A 123 2.46 -14.76 -8.54
CA LYS A 123 1.28 -14.20 -7.86
C LYS A 123 1.16 -12.68 -8.09
N ARG A 124 1.49 -12.22 -9.29
CA ARG A 124 1.41 -10.81 -9.70
C ARG A 124 0.40 -10.70 -10.82
N TYR A 125 -0.68 -9.97 -10.59
CA TYR A 125 -1.84 -9.93 -11.47
C TYR A 125 -2.21 -8.49 -11.83
N ALA A 126 -2.89 -8.34 -12.96
CA ALA A 126 -3.54 -7.10 -13.36
C ALA A 126 -4.93 -7.43 -13.91
N LEU A 127 -5.92 -6.61 -13.59
CA LEU A 127 -7.23 -6.74 -14.21
C LEU A 127 -7.18 -6.32 -15.70
N PRO A 128 -8.13 -6.77 -16.54
CA PRO A 128 -8.05 -6.61 -18.00
C PRO A 128 -7.94 -5.17 -18.52
N HIS A 129 -8.38 -4.18 -17.73
CA HIS A 129 -8.35 -2.76 -18.09
C HIS A 129 -7.35 -1.96 -17.26
N SER A 130 -6.52 -2.64 -16.46
CA SER A 130 -5.50 -1.98 -15.66
C SER A 130 -4.34 -1.50 -16.52
N THR A 131 -3.80 -0.33 -16.20
CA THR A 131 -2.62 0.25 -16.86
C THR A 131 -1.42 0.16 -15.94
N VAL A 132 -0.31 -0.35 -16.47
CA VAL A 132 0.99 -0.32 -15.78
C VAL A 132 1.91 0.64 -16.54
N MET A 133 2.46 1.63 -15.85
CA MET A 133 3.32 2.65 -16.45
C MET A 133 4.63 2.74 -15.68
N ILE A 134 5.75 2.62 -16.37
CA ILE A 134 7.08 2.80 -15.82
C ILE A 134 7.71 4.04 -16.44
N HIS A 135 8.43 4.80 -15.62
CA HIS A 135 9.26 5.92 -16.07
C HIS A 135 10.45 6.07 -15.11
N GLN A 136 11.51 6.72 -15.58
CA GLN A 136 12.66 7.07 -14.73
C GLN A 136 12.23 7.98 -13.57
N PRO A 137 12.86 7.91 -12.38
CA PRO A 137 12.55 8.77 -11.25
C PRO A 137 12.57 10.26 -11.64
N LEU A 138 11.69 11.04 -11.03
CA LEU A 138 11.68 12.49 -11.13
C LEU A 138 12.11 13.07 -9.79
N GLY A 139 13.09 13.96 -9.81
CA GLY A 139 13.63 14.62 -8.61
C GLY A 139 14.16 16.01 -8.95
N GLY A 140 14.50 16.78 -7.93
CA GLY A 140 15.09 18.10 -8.08
C GLY A 140 16.08 18.40 -6.97
N ALA A 141 17.18 19.06 -7.32
CA ALA A 141 18.20 19.51 -6.39
C ALA A 141 18.26 21.04 -6.35
N ALA A 142 18.27 21.61 -5.13
CA ALA A 142 18.56 23.02 -4.90
C ALA A 142 19.61 23.15 -3.79
N GLY A 143 20.64 23.97 -3.99
CA GLY A 143 21.74 24.13 -3.04
C GLY A 143 23.09 24.36 -3.73
N GLN A 144 24.18 24.11 -3.01
CA GLN A 144 25.54 24.27 -3.53
C GLN A 144 25.75 23.46 -4.82
N ALA A 145 26.57 23.97 -5.74
CA ALA A 145 26.85 23.31 -7.01
C ALA A 145 27.31 21.85 -6.81
N THR A 146 28.14 21.58 -5.79
CA THR A 146 28.57 20.23 -5.42
C THR A 146 27.39 19.30 -5.12
N LEU A 147 26.37 19.76 -4.39
CA LEU A 147 25.16 18.98 -4.09
C LEU A 147 24.37 18.67 -5.36
N LYS A 148 24.28 19.64 -6.28
CA LYS A 148 23.63 19.44 -7.57
C LYS A 148 24.38 18.42 -8.44
N PHE A 149 25.71 18.48 -8.48
CA PHE A 149 26.52 17.50 -9.20
C PHE A 149 26.37 16.08 -8.65
N ILE A 150 26.31 15.91 -7.32
CA ILE A 150 26.09 14.59 -6.71
C ILE A 150 24.73 14.03 -7.14
N ILE A 151 23.66 14.84 -7.00
CA ILE A 151 22.29 14.39 -7.33
C ILE A 151 22.13 14.14 -8.84
N ASP A 152 22.75 14.93 -9.71
CA ASP A 152 22.61 14.77 -11.18
C ASP A 152 23.42 13.57 -11.74
N ASN A 153 24.38 13.01 -10.99
CA ASN A 153 25.24 11.90 -11.45
C ASN A 153 24.95 10.54 -10.77
N ASP A 154 24.13 10.51 -9.72
CA ASP A 154 23.74 9.29 -8.99
C ASP A 154 22.33 8.76 -9.41
N VAL A 155 21.78 9.23 -10.54
CA VAL A 155 20.52 8.73 -11.16
C VAL A 155 20.81 7.98 -12.46
#